data_AF-F6VIR6-F1
#
_entry.id   AF-F6VIR6-F1
#
_cell.length_a   1.000
_cell.length_b   1.000
_cell.length_c   1.000
_cell.angle_alpha   90.00
_cell.angle_beta   90.00
_cell.angle_gamma   90.00
#
_symmetry.space_group_name_H-M   'P 1'
#
loop_
_entity.id
_entity.type
_entity.pdbx_description
1 polymer ?
#
loop_
_entity_poly.entity_id
_entity_poly.type
_entity_poly.pdbx_seq_one_letter_code
_entity_poly.pdbx_strand_id
1 'polypeptide(L)'
;MPYLNTLSQFRENVRAIARSHKVSEVLELCDSLRDDILPALGVRLEDKEGLKTIVKLVDKDQLMKEREEKKKLEEKKAKEKEESRLAAARKKEEKEAQRKIPPSQLFSKQTDKFSAFDDQGFPTHSVDGKELSKGQTKKLRKLYDAQTKLYQEYMQSVSTQNGS
;
A
#
# COMPACT_ATOMS: atom_id res chain seq x y z
N MET A 1 16.88 41.96 -11.44
CA MET A 1 18.08 41.60 -10.65
C MET A 1 19.14 41.04 -11.59
N PRO A 2 20.18 41.83 -11.95
CA PRO A 2 21.18 41.41 -12.94
C PRO A 2 21.78 40.03 -12.64
N TYR A 3 22.16 39.77 -11.38
CA TYR A 3 22.75 38.49 -10.96
C TYR A 3 21.81 37.28 -11.15
N LEU A 4 20.51 37.42 -10.82
CA LEU A 4 19.55 36.33 -11.00
C LEU A 4 19.24 36.07 -12.48
N ASN A 5 19.23 37.13 -13.30
CA ASN A 5 19.09 36.97 -14.75
C ASN A 5 20.31 36.27 -15.35
N THR A 6 21.53 36.63 -14.93
CA THR A 6 22.76 35.96 -15.33
C THR A 6 22.78 34.49 -14.91
N LEU A 7 22.39 34.19 -13.67
CA LEU A 7 22.28 32.82 -13.18
C LEU A 7 21.26 32.01 -13.97
N SER A 8 20.09 32.61 -14.25
CA SER A 8 19.04 31.97 -15.05
C SER A 8 19.52 31.65 -16.46
N GLN A 9 20.25 32.56 -17.10
CA GLN A 9 20.79 32.38 -18.44
C GLN A 9 21.92 31.33 -18.45
N PHE A 10 22.79 31.34 -17.44
CA PHE A 10 23.81 30.31 -17.25
C PHE A 10 23.17 28.92 -17.11
N ARG A 11 22.16 28.77 -16.24
CA ARG A 11 21.42 27.51 -16.06
C ARG A 11 20.80 27.03 -17.37
N GLU A 12 20.15 27.90 -18.13
CA GLU A 12 19.51 27.49 -19.39
C GLU A 12 20.53 26.97 -20.40
N ASN A 13 21.69 27.61 -20.52
CA ASN A 13 22.78 27.13 -21.36
C ASN A 13 23.30 25.76 -20.91
N VAL A 14 23.55 25.57 -19.61
CA VAL A 14 23.98 24.29 -19.04
C VAL A 14 22.93 23.20 -19.30
N ARG A 15 21.65 23.52 -19.11
CA ARG A 15 20.54 22.60 -19.35
C ARG A 15 20.41 22.22 -20.82
N ALA A 16 20.59 23.16 -21.75
CA ALA A 16 20.58 22.88 -23.19
C ALA A 16 21.71 21.92 -23.59
N ILE A 17 22.92 22.12 -23.07
CA ILE A 17 24.05 21.22 -23.28
C ILE A 17 23.76 19.84 -22.69
N ALA A 18 23.28 19.79 -21.44
CA ALA A 18 22.97 18.54 -20.76
C ALA A 18 21.88 17.73 -21.48
N ARG A 19 20.85 18.38 -22.04
CA ARG A 19 19.83 17.72 -22.89
C ARG A 19 20.44 17.16 -24.17
N SER A 20 21.29 17.92 -24.85
CA SER A 20 21.96 17.48 -26.07
C SER A 20 22.82 16.22 -25.84
N HIS A 21 23.57 16.22 -24.74
CA HIS A 21 24.45 15.11 -24.36
C HIS A 21 23.78 14.03 -23.51
N LYS A 22 22.49 14.18 -23.18
CA LYS A 22 21.71 13.28 -22.32
C LYS A 22 22.35 13.01 -20.95
N VAL A 23 22.94 14.03 -20.34
CA VAL A 23 23.57 13.94 -19.02
C VAL A 23 22.51 14.20 -17.95
N SER A 24 21.94 13.13 -17.39
CA SER A 24 20.85 13.22 -16.41
C SER A 24 21.26 13.90 -15.11
N GLU A 25 22.46 13.65 -14.60
CA GLU A 25 22.89 14.21 -13.31
C GLU A 25 22.96 15.75 -13.34
N VAL A 26 23.37 16.33 -14.47
CA VAL A 26 23.42 17.79 -14.64
C VAL A 26 22.01 18.38 -14.72
N LEU A 27 21.05 17.68 -15.34
CA LEU A 27 19.65 18.09 -15.37
C LEU A 27 19.04 18.06 -13.97
N GLU A 28 19.32 17.01 -13.20
CA GLU A 28 18.89 16.89 -11.80
C GLU A 28 19.44 18.03 -10.94
N LEU A 29 20.71 18.40 -11.10
CA LEU A 29 21.30 19.56 -10.41
C LEU A 29 20.62 20.88 -10.81
N CYS A 30 20.30 21.06 -12.09
CA CYS A 30 19.58 22.24 -12.57
C CYS A 30 18.15 22.31 -12.02
N ASP A 31 17.49 21.17 -11.85
CA ASP A 31 16.14 21.09 -11.29
C ASP A 31 16.17 21.29 -9.77
N SER A 32 17.16 20.75 -9.04
CA SER A 32 17.35 21.03 -7.62
C SER A 32 17.64 22.52 -7.34
N LEU A 33 18.45 23.18 -8.17
CA LEU A 33 18.64 24.62 -8.05
C LEU A 33 17.32 25.39 -8.22
N ARG A 34 16.48 24.97 -9.18
CA ARG A 34 15.20 25.63 -9.51
C ARG A 34 14.13 25.41 -8.44
N ASP A 35 13.98 24.17 -8.00
CA ASP A 35 12.85 23.73 -7.18
C ASP A 35 13.20 23.70 -5.69
N ASP A 36 14.49 23.57 -5.35
CA ASP A 36 14.96 23.49 -3.96
C ASP A 36 15.64 24.75 -3.45
N ILE A 37 16.71 25.17 -4.11
CA ILE A 37 17.63 26.17 -3.56
C ILE A 37 17.05 27.58 -3.73
N LEU A 38 16.66 27.96 -4.96
CA LEU A 38 16.15 29.29 -5.24
C LEU A 38 14.85 29.63 -4.49
N PRO A 39 13.87 28.70 -4.35
CA PRO A 39 12.68 28.97 -3.56
C PRO A 39 12.97 29.23 -2.07
N ALA A 40 13.98 28.57 -1.48
CA ALA A 40 14.42 28.84 -0.11
C ALA A 40 15.04 30.24 0.07
N LEU A 41 15.45 30.87 -1.03
CA LEU A 41 15.95 32.24 -1.10
C LEU A 41 14.86 33.25 -1.56
N GLY A 42 13.60 32.82 -1.69
CA GLY A 42 12.51 33.67 -2.17
C GLY A 42 12.57 33.97 -3.67
N VAL A 43 13.21 33.11 -4.46
CA VAL A 43 13.36 33.27 -5.91
C VAL A 43 12.71 32.09 -6.63
N ARG A 44 11.84 32.38 -7.60
CA ARG A 44 11.19 31.37 -8.45
C ARG A 44 11.56 31.60 -9.92
N LEU A 45 12.00 30.55 -10.60
CA LEU A 45 12.28 30.55 -12.03
C LEU A 45 11.13 29.90 -12.80
N GLU A 46 10.49 30.67 -13.67
CA GLU A 46 9.45 30.19 -14.59
C GLU A 46 10.05 30.02 -15.99
N ASP A 47 10.42 28.77 -16.30
CA ASP A 47 10.81 28.36 -17.65
C ASP A 47 9.56 28.31 -18.54
N LYS A 48 9.55 29.04 -19.64
CA LYS A 48 8.50 28.99 -20.67
C LYS A 48 9.12 28.45 -21.95
N GLU A 49 8.45 27.51 -22.62
CA GLU A 49 8.96 26.95 -23.88
C GLU A 49 9.16 28.05 -24.92
N GLY A 50 10.38 28.13 -25.47
CA GLY A 50 10.76 29.12 -26.48
C GLY A 50 10.94 30.56 -25.98
N LEU A 51 10.79 30.84 -24.68
CA LEU A 51 10.92 32.18 -24.12
C LEU A 51 12.00 32.24 -23.03
N LYS A 52 12.52 33.44 -22.77
CA LYS A 52 13.45 33.67 -21.66
C LYS A 52 12.80 33.32 -20.33
N THR A 53 13.51 32.57 -19.49
CA THR A 53 13.10 32.27 -18.11
C THR A 53 12.82 33.57 -17.35
N ILE A 54 11.67 33.60 -16.67
CA ILE A 54 11.23 34.75 -15.89
C ILE A 54 11.63 34.53 -14.43
N VAL A 55 12.32 35.50 -13.85
CA VAL A 55 12.68 35.52 -12.43
C VAL A 55 11.57 36.24 -11.65
N LYS A 56 10.92 35.53 -10.73
CA LYS A 56 9.98 36.13 -9.78
C LYS A 56 10.56 36.09 -8.37
N LEU A 57 10.40 37.19 -7.64
CA LEU A 57 10.62 37.21 -6.20
C LEU A 57 9.30 36.80 -5.54
N VAL A 58 9.39 35.88 -4.60
CA VAL A 58 8.24 35.33 -3.87
C VAL A 58 8.59 35.38 -2.40
N ASP A 59 7.58 35.57 -1.55
CA ASP A 59 7.77 35.52 -0.12
C ASP A 59 8.29 34.14 0.31
N LYS A 60 9.45 34.14 0.98
CA LYS A 60 10.12 32.94 1.48
C LYS A 60 9.23 32.18 2.45
N ASP A 61 8.46 32.88 3.29
CA ASP A 61 7.63 32.27 4.31
C ASP A 61 6.45 31.52 3.69
N GLN A 62 5.92 32.01 2.57
CA GLN A 62 4.88 31.32 1.82
C GLN A 62 5.44 30.06 1.14
N LEU A 63 6.60 30.15 0.49
CA LEU A 63 7.22 29.01 -0.19
C LEU A 63 7.64 27.90 0.76
N MET A 64 8.14 28.23 1.95
CA MET A 64 8.52 27.21 2.94
C MET A 64 7.30 26.47 3.49
N LYS A 65 6.18 27.17 3.74
CA LYS A 65 4.92 26.54 4.17
C LYS A 65 4.36 25.57 3.13
N GLU A 66 4.30 25.98 1.86
CA GLU A 66 3.83 25.12 0.77
C GLU A 66 4.66 23.82 0.64
N ARG A 67 5.97 23.90 0.87
CA ARG A 67 6.87 22.74 0.82
C ARG A 67 6.71 21.81 2.00
N GLU A 68 6.57 22.36 3.20
CA GLU A 68 6.28 21.56 4.38
C GLU A 68 4.93 20.85 4.26
N GLU A 69 3.90 21.53 3.75
CA GLU A 69 2.59 20.94 3.51
C GLU A 69 2.65 19.82 2.48
N LYS A 70 3.36 20.02 1.37
CA LYS A 70 3.57 18.99 0.34
C LYS A 70 4.31 17.78 0.92
N LYS A 71 5.38 17.99 1.68
CA LYS A 71 6.15 16.92 2.33
C LYS A 71 5.30 16.14 3.34
N LYS A 72 4.52 16.84 4.17
CA LYS A 72 3.57 16.20 5.12
C LYS A 72 2.52 15.37 4.39
N LEU A 73 2.01 15.85 3.25
CA LEU A 73 1.04 15.11 2.46
C LEU A 73 1.66 13.85 1.83
N GLU A 74 2.87 13.94 1.30
CA GLU A 74 3.61 12.81 0.75
C GLU A 74 3.94 11.77 1.82
N GLU A 75 4.39 12.19 2.99
CA GLU A 75 4.64 11.32 4.14
C GLU A 75 3.35 10.63 4.62
N LYS A 76 2.23 11.37 4.68
CA LYS A 76 0.93 10.80 5.05
C LYS A 76 0.47 9.75 4.03
N LYS A 77 0.58 10.04 2.73
CA LYS A 77 0.27 9.08 1.65
C LYS A 77 1.16 7.85 1.69
N ALA A 78 2.45 8.01 2.00
CA ALA A 78 3.38 6.89 2.13
C ALA A 78 2.99 5.97 3.29
N LYS A 79 2.66 6.56 4.46
CA LYS A 79 2.19 5.80 5.64
C LYS A 79 0.86 5.07 5.36
N GLU A 80 -0.13 5.75 4.78
CA GLU A 80 -1.42 5.12 4.42
C GLU A 80 -1.25 3.96 3.43
N LYS A 81 -0.36 4.11 2.45
CA LYS A 81 -0.04 3.05 1.48
C LYS A 81 0.62 1.85 2.16
N GLU A 82 1.53 2.08 3.08
CA GLU A 82 2.19 1.02 3.85
C GLU A 82 1.22 0.29 4.78
N GLU A 83 0.40 1.02 5.53
CA GLU A 83 -0.64 0.45 6.39
C GLU A 83 -1.65 -0.39 5.60
N SER A 84 -2.09 0.12 4.44
CA SER A 84 -2.98 -0.61 3.54
C SER A 84 -2.35 -1.89 3.01
N ARG A 85 -1.06 -1.85 2.63
CA ARG A 85 -0.32 -3.04 2.19
C ARG A 85 -0.20 -4.09 3.31
N LEU A 86 0.13 -3.67 4.53
CA LEU A 86 0.21 -4.56 5.70
C LEU A 86 -1.16 -5.15 6.07
N ALA A 87 -2.23 -4.37 5.96
CA ALA A 87 -3.59 -4.86 6.19
C ALA A 87 -4.03 -5.85 5.12
N ALA A 88 -3.69 -5.61 3.85
CA ALA A 88 -3.97 -6.53 2.75
C ALA A 88 -3.19 -7.84 2.88
N ALA A 89 -1.92 -7.78 3.29
CA ALA A 89 -1.10 -8.96 3.56
C ALA A 89 -1.70 -9.81 4.69
N ARG A 90 -2.05 -9.20 5.83
CA ARG A 90 -2.71 -9.90 6.94
C ARG A 90 -4.03 -10.55 6.54
N LYS A 91 -4.90 -9.83 5.82
CA LYS A 91 -6.17 -10.40 5.30
C LYS A 91 -5.94 -11.58 4.35
N LYS A 92 -4.87 -11.54 3.56
CA LYS A 92 -4.51 -12.65 2.65
C LYS A 92 -4.02 -13.85 3.46
N GLU A 93 -3.14 -13.64 4.44
CA GLU A 93 -2.64 -14.68 5.34
C GLU A 93 -3.77 -15.34 6.13
N GLU A 94 -4.71 -14.56 6.67
CA GLU A 94 -5.89 -15.08 7.39
C GLU A 94 -6.76 -15.95 6.47
N LYS A 95 -7.05 -15.49 5.25
CA LYS A 95 -7.80 -16.29 4.26
C LYS A 95 -7.06 -17.56 3.86
N GLU A 96 -5.75 -17.48 3.70
CA GLU A 96 -4.91 -18.64 3.38
C GLU A 96 -4.83 -19.64 4.54
N ALA A 97 -4.73 -19.16 5.78
CA ALA A 97 -4.80 -20.00 6.96
C ALA A 97 -6.18 -20.65 7.09
N GLN A 98 -7.26 -19.90 6.84
CA GLN A 98 -8.63 -20.41 6.90
C GLN A 98 -8.86 -21.54 5.89
N ARG A 99 -8.50 -21.37 4.61
CA ARG A 99 -8.69 -22.43 3.60
C ARG A 99 -7.82 -23.67 3.83
N LYS A 100 -6.76 -23.58 4.64
CA LYS A 100 -5.90 -24.71 5.03
C LYS A 100 -6.51 -25.58 6.12
N ILE A 101 -7.53 -25.11 6.84
CA ILE A 101 -8.14 -25.86 7.95
C ILE A 101 -9.00 -27.00 7.38
N PRO A 102 -8.72 -28.26 7.72
CA PRO A 102 -9.61 -29.37 7.35
C PRO A 102 -11.00 -29.17 7.98
N PRO A 103 -12.09 -29.53 7.29
CA PRO A 103 -13.45 -29.39 7.84
C PRO A 103 -13.63 -30.04 9.21
N SER A 104 -13.00 -31.20 9.43
CA SER A 104 -13.02 -31.93 10.71
C SER A 104 -12.34 -31.19 11.87
N GLN A 105 -11.52 -30.18 11.59
CA GLN A 105 -10.87 -29.34 12.60
C GLN A 105 -11.52 -27.96 12.72
N LEU A 106 -12.56 -27.66 11.95
CA LEU A 106 -13.17 -26.33 11.92
C LEU A 106 -13.77 -25.92 13.28
N PHE A 107 -14.34 -26.88 13.99
CA PHE A 107 -15.00 -26.65 15.28
C PHE A 107 -14.22 -27.17 16.48
N SER A 108 -13.15 -27.94 16.27
CA SER A 108 -12.42 -28.62 17.35
C SER A 108 -11.78 -27.67 18.37
N LYS A 109 -11.43 -26.46 17.95
CA LYS A 109 -10.89 -25.41 18.83
C LYS A 109 -11.97 -24.58 19.56
N GLN A 110 -13.24 -24.79 19.25
CA GLN A 110 -14.37 -24.07 19.86
C GLN A 110 -14.89 -24.83 21.09
N THR A 111 -13.99 -25.22 21.97
CA THR A 111 -14.30 -25.96 23.21
C THR A 111 -15.04 -25.08 24.22
N ASP A 112 -15.03 -23.76 24.03
CA ASP A 112 -15.86 -22.79 24.74
C ASP A 112 -17.35 -22.88 24.35
N LYS A 113 -17.67 -23.51 23.22
CA LYS A 113 -19.03 -23.58 22.66
C LYS A 113 -19.58 -24.99 22.55
N PHE A 114 -18.72 -25.99 22.41
CA PHE A 114 -19.11 -27.38 22.17
C PHE A 114 -18.35 -28.34 23.09
N SER A 115 -19.06 -29.32 23.63
CA SER A 115 -18.49 -30.31 24.56
C SER A 115 -18.22 -31.67 23.92
N ALA A 116 -18.88 -31.99 22.79
CA ALA A 116 -18.72 -33.25 22.08
C ALA A 116 -18.80 -33.06 20.57
N PHE A 117 -18.08 -33.91 19.84
CA PHE A 117 -17.96 -33.92 18.38
C PHE A 117 -18.13 -35.36 17.86
N ASP A 118 -18.63 -35.51 16.63
CA ASP A 118 -18.72 -36.80 15.96
C ASP A 118 -17.40 -37.20 15.25
N ASP A 119 -17.40 -38.37 14.58
CA ASP A 119 -16.24 -38.89 13.84
C ASP A 119 -15.78 -37.98 12.69
N GLN A 120 -16.65 -37.07 12.24
CA GLN A 120 -16.34 -36.07 11.22
C GLN A 120 -15.85 -34.75 11.83
N GLY A 121 -15.72 -34.66 13.16
CA GLY A 121 -15.34 -33.43 13.86
C GLY A 121 -16.46 -32.38 13.90
N PHE A 122 -17.71 -32.80 13.68
CA PHE A 122 -18.88 -31.93 13.71
C PHE A 122 -19.46 -31.87 15.14
N PRO A 123 -19.80 -30.69 15.67
CA PRO A 123 -20.35 -30.56 17.02
C PRO A 123 -21.69 -31.28 17.20
N THR A 124 -21.82 -32.06 18.26
CA THR A 124 -23.07 -32.76 18.62
C THR A 124 -23.73 -32.14 19.85
N HIS A 125 -22.93 -31.68 20.81
CA HIS A 125 -23.41 -31.12 22.08
C HIS A 125 -22.87 -29.70 22.31
N SER A 126 -23.69 -28.84 22.92
CA SER A 126 -23.26 -27.52 23.40
C SER A 126 -22.28 -27.64 24.56
N VAL A 127 -21.66 -26.53 24.96
CA VAL A 127 -20.76 -26.45 26.13
C VAL A 127 -21.41 -26.98 27.42
N ASP A 128 -22.73 -26.87 27.54
CA ASP A 128 -23.51 -27.38 28.69
C ASP A 128 -23.79 -28.90 28.64
N GLY A 129 -23.27 -29.60 27.64
CA GLY A 129 -23.51 -31.04 27.45
C GLY A 129 -24.91 -31.37 26.91
N LYS A 130 -25.66 -30.40 26.39
CA LYS A 130 -26.98 -30.61 25.77
C LYS A 130 -26.85 -30.81 24.27
N GLU A 131 -27.67 -31.69 23.69
CA GLU A 131 -27.74 -31.85 22.24
C GLU A 131 -28.08 -30.54 21.53
N LEU A 132 -27.41 -30.29 20.41
CA LEU A 132 -27.64 -29.08 19.62
C LEU A 132 -29.03 -29.09 18.98
N SER A 133 -29.70 -27.94 19.03
CA SER A 133 -31.01 -27.80 18.38
C SER A 133 -30.89 -27.93 16.85
N LYS A 134 -31.96 -28.41 16.19
CA LYS A 134 -32.02 -28.55 14.72
C LYS A 134 -31.61 -27.26 13.97
N GLY A 135 -31.94 -26.10 14.53
CA GLY A 135 -31.56 -24.79 13.98
C GLY A 135 -30.06 -24.49 14.07
N GLN A 136 -29.44 -24.77 15.22
CA GLN A 136 -28.00 -24.62 15.41
C GLN A 136 -27.22 -25.61 14.54
N THR A 137 -27.63 -26.88 14.52
CA THR A 137 -27.04 -27.91 13.67
C THR A 137 -27.07 -27.52 12.20
N LYS A 138 -28.19 -26.98 11.69
CA LYS A 138 -28.30 -26.51 10.30
C LYS A 138 -27.35 -25.34 10.00
N LYS A 139 -27.15 -24.41 10.94
CA LYS A 139 -26.20 -23.29 10.78
C LYS A 139 -24.76 -23.79 10.75
N LEU A 140 -24.38 -24.69 11.66
CA LEU A 140 -23.03 -25.26 11.72
C LEU A 140 -22.75 -26.13 10.49
N ARG A 141 -23.75 -26.88 9.99
CA ARG A 141 -23.61 -27.67 8.76
C ARG A 141 -23.30 -26.79 7.55
N LYS A 142 -23.99 -25.65 7.40
CA LYS A 142 -23.66 -24.68 6.33
C LYS A 142 -22.21 -24.18 6.41
N LEU A 143 -21.70 -23.90 7.61
CA LEU A 143 -20.30 -23.49 7.80
C LEU A 143 -19.32 -24.62 7.47
N TYR A 144 -19.65 -25.85 7.88
CA TYR A 144 -18.87 -27.04 7.58
C TYR A 144 -18.80 -27.31 6.06
N ASP A 145 -19.92 -27.23 5.36
CA ASP A 145 -20.00 -27.45 3.91
C ASP A 145 -19.22 -26.37 3.13
N ALA A 146 -19.34 -25.10 3.56
CA ALA A 146 -18.56 -24.00 2.99
C ALA A 146 -17.06 -24.21 3.18
N GLN A 147 -16.62 -24.61 4.37
CA GLN A 147 -15.22 -24.93 4.64
C GLN A 147 -14.75 -26.15 3.84
N THR A 148 -15.61 -27.15 3.66
CA THR A 148 -15.30 -28.34 2.85
C THR A 148 -14.98 -27.95 1.41
N LYS A 149 -15.79 -27.06 0.82
CA LYS A 149 -15.52 -26.54 -0.52
C LYS A 149 -14.20 -25.75 -0.58
N LEU A 150 -13.97 -24.84 0.38
CA LEU A 150 -12.74 -24.04 0.45
C LEU A 150 -11.48 -24.91 0.60
N TYR A 151 -11.55 -25.95 1.43
CA TYR A 151 -10.43 -26.86 1.65
C TYR A 151 -10.17 -27.74 0.43
N GLN A 152 -11.23 -28.20 -0.26
CA GLN A 152 -11.09 -28.94 -1.53
C GLN A 152 -10.41 -28.09 -2.62
N GLU A 153 -10.83 -26.84 -2.79
CA GLU A 153 -10.19 -25.90 -3.72
C GLU A 153 -8.71 -25.66 -3.35
N TYR A 154 -8.41 -25.53 -2.05
CA TYR A 154 -7.03 -25.44 -1.57
C TYR A 154 -6.21 -26.68 -1.95
N MET A 155 -6.70 -27.88 -1.66
CA MET A 155 -6.01 -29.14 -2.00
C MET A 155 -5.78 -29.30 -3.51
N GLN A 156 -6.73 -28.86 -4.35
CA GLN A 156 -6.58 -28.83 -5.81
C GLN A 156 -5.49 -27.86 -6.26
N SER A 157 -5.44 -26.66 -5.67
CA SER A 157 -4.39 -25.67 -5.99
C SER A 157 -2.98 -26.14 -5.58
N VAL A 158 -2.85 -26.79 -4.41
CA VAL A 158 -1.56 -27.33 -3.94
C VAL A 158 -1.09 -28.50 -4.82
N SER A 159 -2.00 -29.40 -5.21
CA SER A 159 -1.65 -30.51 -6.11
C SER A 159 -1.23 -30.03 -7.50
N THR A 160 -1.85 -28.97 -8.02
CA THR A 160 -1.46 -28.36 -9.31
C THR A 160 -0.09 -27.68 -9.24
N GLN A 161 0.24 -27.02 -8.12
CA GLN A 161 1.55 -26.36 -7.93
C GLN A 161 2.72 -27.33 -7.75
N ASN A 162 2.49 -28.49 -7.12
CA ASN A 162 3.53 -29.50 -6.91
C ASN A 162 3.72 -30.46 -8.10
N GLY A 163 2.84 -30.39 -9.11
CA GLY A 163 2.88 -31.20 -10.32
C GLY A 163 3.40 -30.47 -11.56
N SER A 164 3.91 -29.24 -11.42
CA SER A 164 4.57 -28.45 -12.47
C SER A 164 6.04 -28.23 -12.16
#